data_AF-A0A7Y2N4L1-F1
#
_entry.id   AF-A0A7Y2N4L1-F1
#
_cell.length_a   1.000
_cell.length_b   1.000
_cell.length_c   1.000
_cell.angle_alpha   90.00
_cell.angle_beta   90.00
_cell.angle_gamma   90.00
#
_symmetry.space_group_name_H-M   'P 1'
#
loop_
_entity.id
_entity.type
_entity.pdbx_description
1 polymer ?
#
loop_
_entity_poly.entity_id
_entity_poly.type
_entity_poly.pdbx_seq_one_letter_code
_entity_poly.pdbx_strand_id
1 'polypeptide(L)'
;MKKPPFSLLCALAVAPFLVQCASQDDLNLIHAQLRSIDNKLTELETTTVDSLRKRQASNTSQIDQLNQELLSLRGGLEETGHLNRRLKEQSKELELNFKRYAQQEEQKRLEEVKRLEQEIADKDNQLNQFSDQLKLQQENLQAIQQARVDEAKRKAAAAARAAEQARMRADAANKASSGSSATRIRADKRKKLISSGSAPTPQAAPVRTATTPSSSQPAATVATVETGSSIGKGKSLFDQGKFREAYQQFENISASGSAEDAVEAKYMMGECLFALQEYDQAILDYQNIITNHPSTGKAPAAMLKQAMAFEKLNDKDTARILYKKLIATYKDSPEAQQAQQKLN
;
A
#
# COMPACT_ATOMS: atom_id res chain seq x y z
N MET A 1 -85.46 51.14 -120.57
CA MET A 1 -84.52 50.00 -120.44
C MET A 1 -84.63 49.46 -119.02
N LYS A 2 -85.15 48.23 -118.88
CA LYS A 2 -85.46 47.56 -117.61
C LYS A 2 -84.18 46.89 -117.06
N LYS A 3 -83.78 47.19 -115.81
CA LYS A 3 -82.80 46.38 -115.04
C LYS A 3 -83.59 45.56 -113.99
N PRO A 4 -83.27 44.28 -113.75
CA PRO A 4 -84.09 43.41 -112.92
C PRO A 4 -83.81 43.58 -111.41
N PRO A 5 -84.81 43.37 -110.53
CA PRO A 5 -84.71 43.55 -109.07
C PRO A 5 -84.09 42.34 -108.33
N PHE A 6 -83.29 41.52 -109.00
CA PHE A 6 -82.81 40.25 -108.44
C PHE A 6 -81.59 40.41 -107.50
N SER A 7 -80.87 41.54 -107.57
CA SER A 7 -79.65 41.76 -106.78
C SER A 7 -79.91 42.12 -105.31
N LEU A 8 -81.09 42.62 -104.97
CA LEU A 8 -81.39 43.15 -103.63
C LEU A 8 -81.96 42.08 -102.68
N LEU A 9 -82.55 41.02 -103.23
CA LEU A 9 -83.11 39.91 -102.47
C LEU A 9 -82.04 38.91 -102.00
N CYS A 10 -80.94 38.76 -102.75
CA CYS A 10 -79.80 37.94 -102.33
C CYS A 10 -78.98 38.58 -101.19
N ALA A 11 -78.96 39.91 -101.06
CA ALA A 11 -78.19 40.57 -99.99
C ALA A 11 -78.88 40.45 -98.61
N LEU A 12 -80.21 40.37 -98.59
CA LEU A 12 -81.00 40.32 -97.34
C LEU A 12 -81.09 38.89 -96.76
N ALA A 13 -80.90 37.86 -97.58
CA ALA A 13 -80.85 36.46 -97.15
C ALA A 13 -79.50 36.03 -96.55
N VAL A 14 -78.42 36.78 -96.80
CA VAL A 14 -77.04 36.43 -96.36
C VAL A 14 -76.63 37.16 -95.07
N ALA A 15 -77.28 38.29 -94.74
CA ALA A 15 -77.01 39.06 -93.52
C ALA A 15 -77.19 38.29 -92.19
N PRO A 16 -78.20 37.42 -91.98
CA PRO A 16 -78.31 36.66 -90.74
C PRO A 16 -77.26 35.54 -90.64
N PHE A 17 -76.76 35.02 -91.77
CA PHE A 17 -75.73 33.96 -91.78
C PHE A 17 -74.34 34.46 -91.39
N LEU A 18 -74.00 35.73 -91.67
CA LEU A 18 -72.70 36.32 -91.32
C LEU A 18 -72.63 36.76 -89.85
N VAL A 19 -73.74 37.20 -89.25
CA VAL A 19 -73.81 37.58 -87.82
C VAL A 19 -73.75 36.34 -86.91
N GLN A 20 -74.30 35.21 -87.35
CA GLN A 20 -74.25 33.94 -86.62
C GLN A 20 -72.81 33.42 -86.47
N CYS A 21 -71.94 33.63 -87.47
CA CYS A 21 -70.55 33.18 -87.43
C CYS A 21 -69.69 34.02 -86.48
N ALA A 22 -69.84 35.36 -86.48
CA ALA A 22 -69.08 36.23 -85.58
C ALA A 22 -69.43 36.00 -84.10
N SER A 23 -70.72 35.79 -83.78
CA SER A 23 -71.13 35.47 -82.40
C SER A 23 -70.67 34.09 -81.94
N GLN A 24 -70.51 33.14 -82.86
CA GLN A 24 -70.06 31.79 -82.54
C GLN A 24 -68.58 31.78 -82.15
N ASP A 25 -67.76 32.58 -82.84
CA ASP A 25 -66.33 32.71 -82.55
C ASP A 25 -66.08 33.41 -81.21
N ASP A 26 -66.83 34.47 -80.89
CA ASP A 26 -66.76 35.13 -79.57
C ASP A 26 -67.23 34.19 -78.44
N LEU A 27 -68.28 33.39 -78.66
CA LEU A 27 -68.71 32.36 -77.71
C LEU A 27 -67.66 31.27 -77.51
N ASN A 28 -67.00 30.84 -78.58
CA ASN A 28 -65.90 29.87 -78.52
C ASN A 28 -64.69 30.44 -77.77
N LEU A 29 -64.37 31.72 -77.96
CA LEU A 29 -63.31 32.43 -77.25
C LEU A 29 -63.62 32.54 -75.76
N ILE A 30 -64.84 32.92 -75.39
CA ILE A 30 -65.29 32.98 -74.00
C ILE A 30 -65.25 31.59 -73.37
N HIS A 31 -65.73 30.55 -74.06
CA HIS A 31 -65.61 29.17 -73.57
C HIS A 31 -64.16 28.72 -73.38
N ALA A 32 -63.26 29.11 -74.27
CA ALA A 32 -61.83 28.83 -74.14
C ALA A 32 -61.20 29.56 -72.95
N GLN A 33 -61.55 30.83 -72.72
CA GLN A 33 -61.12 31.59 -71.56
C GLN A 33 -61.69 31.04 -70.25
N LEU A 34 -62.95 30.63 -70.23
CA LEU A 34 -63.58 30.02 -69.06
C LEU A 34 -62.87 28.71 -68.68
N ARG A 35 -62.55 27.85 -69.66
CA ARG A 35 -61.72 26.65 -69.43
C ARG A 35 -60.31 26.99 -68.97
N SER A 36 -59.69 28.05 -69.52
CA SER A 36 -58.37 28.48 -69.06
C SER A 36 -58.39 28.96 -67.61
N ILE A 37 -59.45 29.67 -67.20
CA ILE A 37 -59.61 30.15 -65.84
C ILE A 37 -59.89 28.96 -64.92
N ASP A 38 -60.78 28.05 -65.32
CA ASP A 38 -61.10 26.83 -64.57
C ASP A 38 -59.85 25.98 -64.35
N ASN A 39 -59.05 25.74 -65.41
CA ASN A 39 -57.77 25.04 -65.32
C ASN A 39 -56.77 25.74 -64.39
N LYS A 40 -56.66 27.07 -64.46
CA LYS A 40 -55.78 27.84 -63.55
C LYS A 40 -56.29 27.78 -62.12
N LEU A 41 -57.61 27.77 -61.92
CA LEU A 41 -58.21 27.70 -60.59
C LEU A 41 -58.01 26.30 -59.99
N THR A 42 -58.14 25.25 -60.79
CA THR A 42 -57.81 23.88 -60.37
C THR A 42 -56.31 23.73 -60.11
N GLU A 43 -55.45 24.30 -60.94
CA GLU A 43 -54.00 24.28 -60.72
C GLU A 43 -53.62 25.05 -59.45
N LEU A 44 -54.23 26.21 -59.21
CA LEU A 44 -53.95 27.01 -58.02
C LEU A 44 -54.51 26.32 -56.76
N GLU A 45 -55.71 25.75 -56.82
CA GLU A 45 -56.30 24.96 -55.74
C GLU A 45 -55.44 23.73 -55.42
N THR A 46 -55.13 22.91 -56.41
CA THR A 46 -54.28 21.71 -56.22
C THR A 46 -52.91 22.10 -55.70
N THR A 47 -52.22 23.04 -56.34
CA THR A 47 -50.84 23.37 -55.97
C THR A 47 -50.75 24.08 -54.61
N THR A 48 -51.61 25.08 -54.36
CA THR A 48 -51.53 25.86 -53.11
C THR A 48 -52.21 25.15 -51.94
N VAL A 49 -53.40 24.57 -52.12
CA VAL A 49 -54.10 23.86 -51.03
C VAL A 49 -53.37 22.57 -50.67
N ASP A 50 -52.84 21.81 -51.64
CA ASP A 50 -52.05 20.62 -51.29
C ASP A 50 -50.72 20.99 -50.64
N SER A 51 -50.07 22.08 -51.05
CA SER A 51 -48.86 22.55 -50.37
C SER A 51 -49.15 23.01 -48.93
N LEU A 52 -50.26 23.72 -48.70
CA LEU A 52 -50.71 24.14 -47.38
C LEU A 52 -51.10 22.93 -46.52
N ARG A 53 -51.83 21.94 -47.08
CA ARG A 53 -52.18 20.70 -46.39
C ARG A 53 -50.95 19.88 -46.02
N LYS A 54 -49.97 19.75 -46.93
CA LYS A 54 -48.69 19.08 -46.64
C LYS A 54 -47.93 19.80 -45.54
N ARG A 55 -47.88 21.14 -45.58
CA ARG A 55 -47.22 21.95 -44.55
C ARG A 55 -47.94 21.86 -43.21
N GLN A 56 -49.27 21.86 -43.21
CA GLN A 56 -50.09 21.69 -42.02
C GLN A 56 -49.88 20.31 -41.41
N ALA A 57 -49.93 19.23 -42.22
CA ALA A 57 -49.65 17.87 -41.76
C ALA A 57 -48.22 17.72 -41.20
N SER A 58 -47.22 18.32 -41.87
CA SER A 58 -45.84 18.36 -41.39
C SER A 58 -45.72 19.09 -40.04
N ASN A 59 -46.40 20.23 -39.88
CA ASN A 59 -46.38 20.98 -38.62
C ASN A 59 -47.07 20.20 -37.49
N THR A 60 -48.20 19.53 -37.77
CA THR A 60 -48.87 18.67 -36.77
C THR A 60 -47.94 17.54 -36.34
N SER A 61 -47.28 16.87 -37.28
CA SER A 61 -46.30 15.83 -36.97
C SER A 61 -45.12 16.35 -36.13
N GLN A 62 -44.64 17.57 -36.38
CA GLN A 62 -43.59 18.20 -35.58
C GLN A 62 -44.06 18.52 -34.17
N ILE A 63 -45.31 19.00 -34.00
CA ILE A 63 -45.90 19.25 -32.68
C ILE A 63 -46.05 17.95 -31.90
N ASP A 64 -46.49 16.87 -32.55
CA ASP A 64 -46.59 15.55 -31.92
C ASP A 64 -45.21 15.03 -31.49
N GLN A 65 -44.19 15.19 -32.33
CA GLN A 65 -42.81 14.85 -31.99
C GLN A 65 -42.30 15.67 -30.79
N LEU A 66 -42.50 16.99 -30.80
CA LEU A 66 -42.10 17.87 -29.69
C LEU A 66 -42.81 17.50 -28.39
N ASN A 67 -44.10 17.16 -28.44
CA ASN A 67 -44.85 16.72 -27.26
C ASN A 67 -44.28 15.40 -26.71
N GLN A 68 -43.90 14.47 -27.58
CA GLN A 68 -43.29 13.20 -27.19
C GLN A 68 -41.91 13.40 -26.55
N GLU A 69 -41.08 14.27 -27.13
CA GLU A 69 -39.78 14.66 -26.58
C GLU A 69 -39.93 15.36 -25.21
N LEU A 70 -40.92 16.23 -25.05
CA LEU A 70 -41.21 16.92 -23.78
C LEU A 70 -41.64 15.92 -22.69
N LEU A 71 -42.49 14.94 -23.04
CA LEU A 71 -42.85 13.85 -22.12
C LEU A 71 -41.63 13.03 -21.70
N SER A 72 -40.77 12.67 -22.65
CA SER A 72 -39.53 11.94 -22.38
C SER A 72 -38.59 12.73 -21.47
N LEU A 73 -38.40 14.03 -21.76
CA LEU A 73 -37.55 14.92 -20.98
C LEU A 73 -38.10 15.08 -19.54
N ARG A 74 -39.41 15.23 -19.40
CA ARG A 74 -40.06 15.30 -18.09
C ARG A 74 -39.86 14.01 -17.29
N GLY A 75 -40.03 12.85 -17.93
CA GLY A 75 -39.76 11.55 -17.30
C GLY A 75 -38.31 11.45 -16.82
N GLY A 76 -37.35 11.86 -17.66
CA GLY A 76 -35.94 11.90 -17.29
C GLY A 76 -35.62 12.89 -16.15
N LEU A 77 -36.28 14.04 -16.10
CA LEU A 77 -36.14 15.01 -15.01
C LEU A 77 -36.69 14.46 -13.68
N GLU A 78 -37.82 13.76 -13.72
CA GLU A 78 -38.40 13.11 -12.54
C GLU A 78 -37.47 11.97 -12.05
N GLU A 79 -36.98 11.13 -12.96
CA GLU A 79 -36.03 10.05 -12.64
C GLU A 79 -34.72 10.58 -12.04
N THR A 80 -34.11 11.59 -12.65
CA THR A 80 -32.90 12.23 -12.12
C THR A 80 -33.15 12.93 -10.78
N GLY A 81 -34.35 13.48 -10.56
CA GLY A 81 -34.78 14.02 -9.27
C GLY A 81 -34.83 12.93 -8.18
N HIS A 82 -35.41 11.77 -8.50
CA HIS A 82 -35.44 10.63 -7.60
C HIS A 82 -34.04 10.08 -7.30
N LEU A 83 -33.19 9.95 -8.33
CA LEU A 83 -31.82 9.48 -8.17
C LEU A 83 -31.01 10.42 -7.26
N ASN A 84 -31.12 11.73 -7.47
CA ASN A 84 -30.45 12.72 -6.62
C ASN A 84 -30.94 12.67 -5.17
N ARG A 85 -32.24 12.49 -4.95
CA ARG A 85 -32.80 12.35 -3.59
C ARG A 85 -32.25 11.10 -2.90
N ARG A 86 -32.23 9.96 -3.60
CA ARG A 86 -31.66 8.71 -3.10
C ARG A 86 -30.17 8.83 -2.80
N LEU A 87 -29.40 9.46 -3.68
CA LEU A 87 -27.96 9.66 -3.50
C LEU A 87 -27.68 10.56 -2.29
N LYS A 88 -28.51 11.59 -2.07
CA LYS A 88 -28.43 12.45 -0.88
C LYS A 88 -28.79 11.72 0.42
N GLU A 89 -29.75 10.80 0.38
CA GLU A 89 -30.07 9.95 1.52
C GLU A 89 -28.93 8.98 1.83
N GLN A 90 -28.36 8.33 0.82
CA GLN A 90 -27.21 7.44 0.98
C GLN A 90 -25.97 8.19 1.49
N SER A 91 -25.70 9.41 1.00
CA SER A 91 -24.58 10.20 1.50
C SER A 91 -24.76 10.57 2.97
N LYS A 92 -25.99 10.91 3.38
CA LYS A 92 -26.32 11.23 4.77
C LYS A 92 -26.18 9.99 5.67
N GLU A 93 -26.64 8.83 5.21
CA GLU A 93 -26.49 7.57 5.94
C GLU A 93 -25.02 7.20 6.10
N LEU A 94 -24.23 7.34 5.03
CA LEU A 94 -22.79 7.10 5.05
C LEU A 94 -22.08 8.04 6.04
N GLU A 95 -22.42 9.33 6.05
CA GLU A 95 -21.88 10.31 6.99
C GLU A 95 -22.20 9.93 8.45
N LEU A 96 -23.43 9.50 8.73
CA LEU A 96 -23.83 9.04 10.06
C LEU A 96 -23.07 7.77 10.48
N ASN A 97 -22.86 6.83 9.56
CA ASN A 97 -22.09 5.62 9.82
C ASN A 97 -20.62 5.93 10.11
N PHE A 98 -20.01 6.85 9.34
CA PHE A 98 -18.65 7.32 9.62
C PHE A 98 -18.56 7.98 10.99
N LYS A 99 -19.52 8.83 11.35
CA LYS A 99 -19.55 9.48 12.67
C LYS A 99 -19.65 8.47 13.81
N ARG A 100 -20.53 7.47 13.68
CA ARG A 100 -20.68 6.38 14.67
C ARG A 100 -19.40 5.57 14.79
N TYR A 101 -18.78 5.22 13.66
CA TYR A 101 -17.52 4.50 13.64
C TYR A 101 -16.40 5.29 14.32
N ALA A 102 -16.25 6.57 14.01
CA ALA A 102 -15.25 7.43 14.64
C ALA A 102 -15.45 7.52 16.17
N GLN A 103 -16.69 7.68 16.62
CA GLN A 103 -17.02 7.70 18.05
C GLN A 103 -16.74 6.36 18.72
N GLN A 104 -17.04 5.24 18.06
CA GLN A 104 -16.76 3.91 18.59
C GLN A 104 -15.26 3.66 18.73
N GLU A 105 -14.47 4.07 17.75
CA GLU A 105 -13.02 3.92 17.77
C GLU A 105 -12.37 4.79 18.85
N GLU A 106 -12.88 6.02 19.03
CA GLU A 106 -12.47 6.90 20.12
C GLU A 106 -12.78 6.29 21.49
N GLN A 107 -13.97 5.70 21.67
CA GLN A 107 -14.34 5.01 22.90
C GLN A 107 -13.43 3.83 23.20
N LYS A 108 -13.15 2.98 22.21
CA LYS A 108 -12.20 1.86 22.38
C LYS A 108 -10.81 2.34 22.78
N ARG A 109 -10.30 3.38 22.12
CA ARG A 109 -9.01 3.97 22.48
C ARG A 109 -9.02 4.51 23.90
N LEU A 110 -10.10 5.18 24.32
CA LEU A 110 -10.23 5.68 25.69
C LEU A 110 -10.25 4.53 26.71
N GLU A 111 -10.93 3.42 26.41
CA GLU A 111 -10.96 2.23 27.26
C GLU A 111 -9.58 1.56 27.34
N GLU A 112 -8.87 1.44 26.22
CA GLU A 112 -7.50 0.91 26.19
C GLU A 112 -6.53 1.78 26.97
N VAL A 113 -6.61 3.11 26.82
CA VAL A 113 -5.78 4.05 27.58
C VAL A 113 -6.05 3.91 29.08
N LYS A 114 -7.32 3.88 29.50
CA LYS A 114 -7.66 3.67 30.92
C LYS A 114 -7.13 2.35 31.47
N ARG A 115 -7.19 1.28 30.68
CA ARG A 115 -6.64 -0.02 31.07
C ARG A 115 -5.12 0.04 31.24
N LEU A 116 -4.42 0.69 30.31
CA LEU A 116 -2.97 0.86 30.40
C LEU A 116 -2.58 1.74 31.59
N GLU A 117 -3.32 2.81 31.87
CA GLU A 117 -3.11 3.66 33.05
C GLU A 117 -3.24 2.86 34.36
N GLN A 118 -4.24 1.99 34.46
CA GLN A 118 -4.40 1.09 35.61
C GLN A 118 -3.22 0.13 35.74
N GLU A 119 -2.78 -0.47 34.64
CA GLU A 119 -1.64 -1.40 34.64
C GLU A 119 -0.33 -0.69 35.04
N ILE A 120 -0.13 0.55 34.60
CA ILE A 120 1.02 1.37 35.01
C ILE A 120 0.95 1.65 36.52
N ALA A 121 -0.21 2.07 37.03
CA ALA A 121 -0.37 2.33 38.46
C ALA A 121 -0.12 1.08 39.32
N ASP A 122 -0.58 -0.09 38.88
CA ASP A 122 -0.33 -1.36 39.56
C ASP A 122 1.16 -1.74 39.53
N LYS A 123 1.83 -1.56 38.39
CA LYS A 123 3.27 -1.80 38.26
C LYS A 123 4.11 -0.83 39.09
N ASP A 124 3.71 0.43 39.17
CA ASP A 124 4.37 1.43 40.03
C ASP A 124 4.24 1.03 41.51
N ASN A 125 3.07 0.55 41.93
CA ASN A 125 2.89 0.02 43.28
C ASN A 125 3.79 -1.20 43.55
N GLN A 126 3.91 -2.13 42.59
CA GLN A 126 4.82 -3.27 42.70
C GLN A 126 6.29 -2.83 42.76
N LEU A 127 6.70 -1.87 41.93
CA LEU A 127 8.06 -1.33 41.93
C LEU A 127 8.39 -0.67 43.26
N ASN A 128 7.45 0.09 43.85
CA ASN A 128 7.63 0.69 45.16
C ASN A 128 7.80 -0.38 46.25
N GLN A 129 6.97 -1.44 46.23
CA GLN A 129 7.12 -2.57 47.17
C GLN A 129 8.47 -3.28 47.02
N PHE A 130 8.92 -3.52 45.78
CA PHE A 130 10.24 -4.12 45.54
C PHE A 130 11.37 -3.19 45.98
N SER A 131 11.25 -1.88 45.73
CA SER A 131 12.23 -0.89 46.18
C SER A 131 12.34 -0.89 47.72
N ASP A 132 11.22 -0.94 48.43
CA ASP A 132 11.20 -1.02 49.89
C ASP A 132 11.83 -2.33 50.40
N GLN A 133 11.55 -3.45 49.74
CA GLN A 133 12.15 -4.74 50.08
C GLN A 133 13.67 -4.75 49.86
N LEU A 134 14.14 -4.16 48.76
CA LEU A 134 15.58 -4.01 48.48
C LEU A 134 16.26 -3.12 49.51
N LYS A 135 15.62 -2.02 49.91
CA LYS A 135 16.13 -1.13 50.95
C LYS A 135 16.28 -1.86 52.28
N LEU A 136 15.26 -2.63 52.69
CA LEU A 136 15.32 -3.44 53.91
C LEU A 136 16.44 -4.49 53.85
N GLN A 137 16.60 -5.16 52.69
CA GLN A 137 17.67 -6.13 52.49
C GLN A 137 19.05 -5.48 52.58
N GLN A 138 19.21 -4.29 51.99
CA GLN A 138 20.45 -3.52 52.05
C GLN A 138 20.79 -3.09 53.48
N GLU A 139 19.81 -2.57 54.22
CA GLU A 139 19.96 -2.19 55.64
C GLU A 139 20.36 -3.40 56.49
N ASN A 140 19.73 -4.56 56.29
CA ASN A 140 20.08 -5.79 57.01
C ASN A 140 21.51 -6.26 56.68
N LEU A 141 21.91 -6.26 55.41
CA LEU A 141 23.28 -6.59 55.01
C LEU A 141 24.30 -5.64 55.62
N GLN A 142 24.00 -4.34 55.65
CA GLN A 142 24.86 -3.33 56.24
C GLN A 142 25.00 -3.54 57.76
N ALA A 143 23.91 -3.86 58.46
CA ALA A 143 23.92 -4.19 59.88
C ALA A 143 24.78 -5.44 60.16
N ILE A 144 24.64 -6.50 59.35
CA ILE A 144 25.46 -7.73 59.47
C ILE A 144 26.94 -7.42 59.26
N GLN A 145 27.29 -6.60 58.25
CA GLN A 145 28.67 -6.21 57.99
C GLN A 145 29.26 -5.42 59.17
N GLN A 146 28.51 -4.46 59.72
CA GLN A 146 28.93 -3.69 60.90
C GLN A 146 29.16 -4.60 62.11
N ALA A 147 28.21 -5.50 62.40
CA ALA A 147 28.33 -6.44 63.50
C ALA A 147 29.58 -7.34 63.37
N ARG A 148 29.88 -7.84 62.17
CA ARG A 148 31.09 -8.63 61.91
C ARG A 148 32.38 -7.82 62.10
N VAL A 149 32.39 -6.55 61.66
CA VAL A 149 33.54 -5.66 61.85
C VAL A 149 33.76 -5.39 63.33
N ASP A 150 32.70 -5.14 64.10
CA ASP A 150 32.81 -4.89 65.53
C ASP A 150 33.24 -6.14 66.31
N GLU A 151 32.73 -7.32 65.93
CA GLU A 151 33.19 -8.58 66.50
C GLU A 151 34.69 -8.84 66.18
N ALA A 152 35.11 -8.60 64.93
CA ALA A 152 36.50 -8.71 64.52
C ALA A 152 37.40 -7.74 65.30
N LYS A 153 36.97 -6.48 65.51
CA LYS A 153 37.67 -5.49 66.33
C LYS A 153 37.79 -5.97 67.79
N ARG A 154 36.72 -6.49 68.39
CA ARG A 154 36.74 -7.02 69.76
C ARG A 154 37.71 -8.19 69.90
N LYS A 155 37.68 -9.15 68.97
CA LYS A 155 38.62 -10.28 68.94
C LYS A 155 40.07 -9.82 68.75
N ALA A 156 40.32 -8.89 67.82
CA ALA A 156 41.64 -8.32 67.61
C ALA A 156 42.18 -7.60 68.85
N ALA A 157 41.34 -6.82 69.53
CA ALA A 157 41.73 -6.14 70.77
C ALA A 157 42.02 -7.12 71.93
N ALA A 158 41.24 -8.21 72.05
CA ALA A 158 41.51 -9.26 73.02
C ALA A 158 42.82 -10.01 72.71
N ALA A 159 43.06 -10.36 71.44
CA ALA A 159 44.29 -10.99 70.99
C ALA A 159 45.51 -10.08 71.20
N ALA A 160 45.38 -8.77 70.95
CA ALA A 160 46.43 -7.79 71.21
C ALA A 160 46.80 -7.74 72.71
N ARG A 161 45.81 -7.65 73.61
CA ARG A 161 46.03 -7.69 75.06
C ARG A 161 46.70 -8.98 75.51
N ALA A 162 46.25 -10.13 74.98
CA ALA A 162 46.86 -11.42 75.30
C ALA A 162 48.31 -11.52 74.82
N ALA A 163 48.60 -11.02 73.61
CA ALA A 163 49.95 -10.96 73.06
C ALA A 163 50.86 -10.04 73.89
N GLU A 164 50.35 -8.91 74.36
CA GLU A 164 51.09 -7.98 75.22
C GLU A 164 51.38 -8.60 76.60
N GLN A 165 50.41 -9.28 77.22
CA GLN A 165 50.63 -10.04 78.46
C GLN A 165 51.68 -11.15 78.27
N ALA A 166 51.64 -11.86 77.14
CA ALA A 166 52.63 -12.89 76.81
C ALA A 166 54.04 -12.30 76.63
N ARG A 167 54.14 -11.13 75.97
CA ARG A 167 55.40 -10.37 75.85
C ARG A 167 55.94 -9.98 77.22
N MET A 168 55.12 -9.35 78.08
CA MET A 168 55.56 -8.99 79.45
C MET A 168 56.02 -10.22 80.26
N ARG A 169 55.32 -11.36 80.15
CA ARG A 169 55.75 -12.61 80.81
C ARG A 169 57.06 -13.15 80.25
N ALA A 170 57.25 -13.10 78.93
CA ALA A 170 58.49 -13.52 78.28
C ALA A 170 59.66 -12.62 78.69
N ASP A 171 59.46 -11.30 78.71
CA ASP A 171 60.47 -10.33 79.16
C ASP A 171 60.83 -10.54 80.64
N ALA A 172 59.84 -10.78 81.51
CA ALA A 172 60.07 -11.11 82.92
C ALA A 172 60.82 -12.44 83.09
N ALA A 173 60.47 -13.48 82.32
CA ALA A 173 61.16 -14.77 82.34
C ALA A 173 62.61 -14.65 81.84
N ASN A 174 62.86 -13.83 80.82
CA ASN A 174 64.21 -13.58 80.31
C ASN A 174 65.06 -12.76 81.30
N LYS A 175 64.43 -11.85 82.06
CA LYS A 175 65.10 -11.11 83.15
C LYS A 175 65.43 -12.03 84.33
N ALA A 176 64.60 -13.03 84.60
CA ALA A 176 64.84 -14.06 85.62
C ALA A 176 65.90 -15.10 85.18
N SER A 177 66.03 -15.37 83.87
CA SER A 177 67.04 -16.31 83.35
C SER A 177 68.43 -15.69 83.15
N SER A 178 68.59 -14.36 83.20
CA SER A 178 69.91 -13.69 83.21
C SER A 178 70.81 -14.02 84.42
N GLY A 179 70.35 -14.83 85.38
CA GLY A 179 71.14 -15.36 86.50
C GLY A 179 71.45 -16.86 86.43
N SER A 180 71.03 -17.59 85.39
CA SER A 180 71.24 -19.03 85.29
C SER A 180 71.98 -19.40 84.00
N SER A 181 73.15 -20.00 84.17
CA SER A 181 74.03 -20.50 83.11
C SER A 181 73.27 -21.19 81.98
N ALA A 182 73.50 -20.70 80.76
CA ALA A 182 73.05 -21.32 79.53
C ALA A 182 73.62 -22.75 79.40
N THR A 183 72.79 -23.76 79.68
CA THR A 183 73.08 -25.13 79.28
C THR A 183 72.89 -25.23 77.76
N ARG A 184 74.00 -25.25 77.02
CA ARG A 184 74.01 -25.59 75.59
C ARG A 184 73.47 -27.01 75.40
N ILE A 185 72.27 -27.14 74.83
CA ILE A 185 71.78 -28.41 74.32
C ILE A 185 72.41 -28.62 72.94
N ARG A 186 73.29 -29.63 72.84
CA ARG A 186 73.80 -30.14 71.57
C ARG A 186 72.69 -30.89 70.85
N ALA A 187 72.53 -30.58 69.56
CA ALA A 187 71.61 -31.28 68.67
C ALA A 187 72.18 -32.67 68.32
N ASP A 188 71.60 -33.71 68.90
CA ASP A 188 71.82 -35.09 68.48
C ASP A 188 70.49 -35.84 68.45
N LYS A 189 69.87 -35.88 67.26
CA LYS A 189 69.27 -37.10 66.67
C LYS A 189 68.62 -36.80 65.32
N ARG A 190 69.15 -37.50 64.30
CA ARG A 190 68.60 -37.71 62.97
C ARG A 190 67.31 -38.56 63.00
N LYS A 191 66.63 -38.54 61.84
CA LYS A 191 65.57 -39.43 61.28
C LYS A 191 64.15 -38.84 61.49
N LYS A 192 63.27 -38.71 60.48
CA LYS A 192 63.16 -39.29 59.14
C LYS A 192 62.31 -38.36 58.27
N LEU A 193 62.86 -37.82 57.17
CA LEU A 193 62.06 -37.23 56.10
C LEU A 193 61.43 -38.40 55.32
N ILE A 194 60.11 -38.48 55.31
CA ILE A 194 59.39 -39.33 54.36
C ILE A 194 59.36 -38.54 53.05
N SER A 195 60.24 -38.89 52.14
CA SER A 195 60.16 -38.49 50.74
C SER A 195 59.13 -39.37 50.04
N SER A 196 58.01 -38.79 49.62
CA SER A 196 57.13 -39.39 48.62
C SER A 196 56.60 -38.29 47.71
N GLY A 197 57.05 -38.30 46.45
CA GLY A 197 56.41 -37.55 45.36
C GLY A 197 57.27 -36.51 44.63
N SER A 198 58.39 -36.90 44.03
CA SER A 198 58.78 -36.41 42.69
C SER A 198 57.83 -37.11 41.69
N ALA A 199 57.34 -36.56 40.58
CA ALA A 199 57.82 -35.51 39.69
C ALA A 199 56.60 -35.01 38.83
N PRO A 200 56.74 -34.56 37.58
CA PRO A 200 57.11 -33.21 37.15
C PRO A 200 56.04 -32.58 36.21
N THR A 201 56.07 -31.25 36.05
CA THR A 201 55.75 -30.61 34.75
C THR A 201 57.07 -30.51 33.95
N PRO A 202 57.14 -30.42 32.61
CA PRO A 202 56.11 -29.96 31.66
C PRO A 202 56.05 -30.74 30.32
N GLN A 203 54.93 -30.67 29.58
CA GLN A 203 55.00 -30.88 28.13
C GLN A 203 53.97 -30.03 27.39
N ALA A 204 54.49 -29.00 26.73
CA ALA A 204 53.82 -28.29 25.65
C ALA A 204 53.79 -29.20 24.41
N ALA A 205 52.63 -29.29 23.78
CA ALA A 205 52.47 -29.89 22.47
C ALA A 205 52.35 -28.77 21.40
N PRO A 206 53.01 -28.91 20.24
CA PRO A 206 53.12 -27.87 19.23
C PRO A 206 51.98 -27.88 18.20
N VAL A 207 51.90 -26.72 17.55
CA VAL A 207 51.28 -26.35 16.27
C VAL A 207 51.17 -27.49 15.24
N ARG A 208 50.00 -27.60 14.61
CA ARG A 208 49.86 -28.02 13.21
C ARG A 208 48.99 -27.04 12.43
N THR A 209 49.63 -26.44 11.44
CA THR A 209 49.14 -25.64 10.32
C THR A 209 48.57 -26.51 9.19
N ALA A 210 47.84 -25.83 8.30
CA ALA A 210 47.31 -26.24 6.98
C ALA A 210 46.03 -27.10 7.04
N THR A 211 44.94 -26.78 6.34
CA THR A 211 44.87 -26.45 4.90
C THR A 211 43.60 -25.66 4.53
N THR A 212 43.76 -24.60 3.73
CA THR A 212 42.87 -24.26 2.61
C THR A 212 43.18 -25.17 1.41
N PRO A 213 42.20 -25.43 0.53
CA PRO A 213 42.11 -24.73 -0.76
C PRO A 213 40.67 -24.25 -1.03
N SER A 214 40.43 -23.00 -1.43
CA SER A 214 40.57 -22.42 -2.77
C SER A 214 39.57 -22.92 -3.82
N SER A 215 38.72 -21.96 -4.23
CA SER A 215 38.14 -21.69 -5.56
C SER A 215 37.12 -22.66 -6.18
N SER A 216 35.92 -22.14 -6.45
CA SER A 216 35.44 -21.95 -7.84
C SER A 216 34.07 -21.25 -7.87
N GLN A 217 34.06 -19.96 -8.27
CA GLN A 217 32.99 -19.41 -9.11
C GLN A 217 33.11 -20.04 -10.51
N PRO A 218 32.02 -20.11 -11.28
CA PRO A 218 31.89 -19.13 -12.36
C PRO A 218 30.47 -18.58 -12.55
N ALA A 219 30.46 -17.33 -13.04
CA ALA A 219 29.33 -16.63 -13.62
C ALA A 219 28.78 -17.30 -14.90
N ALA A 220 27.47 -17.18 -15.10
CA ALA A 220 26.75 -17.21 -16.38
C ALA A 220 25.59 -16.20 -16.20
N THR A 221 25.48 -15.07 -16.88
CA THR A 221 25.22 -14.81 -18.32
C THR A 221 23.96 -15.51 -18.85
N VAL A 222 22.87 -14.74 -18.85
CA VAL A 222 21.72 -14.69 -19.78
C VAL A 222 21.06 -16.01 -20.17
N ALA A 223 19.82 -16.22 -19.70
CA ALA A 223 18.81 -16.94 -20.47
C ALA A 223 17.39 -16.50 -20.04
N THR A 224 16.76 -15.75 -20.93
CA THR A 224 15.32 -15.63 -21.13
C THR A 224 14.64 -16.99 -20.96
N VAL A 225 13.90 -17.14 -19.85
CA VAL A 225 12.86 -18.17 -19.77
C VAL A 225 11.59 -17.52 -20.28
N GLU A 226 11.24 -17.86 -21.52
CA GLU A 226 9.90 -17.72 -22.04
C GLU A 226 8.93 -18.58 -21.22
N THR A 227 8.38 -18.03 -20.13
CA THR A 227 7.11 -18.54 -19.60
C THR A 227 5.96 -17.87 -20.36
N GLY A 228 5.51 -18.62 -21.37
CA GLY A 228 4.29 -18.49 -22.16
C GLY A 228 3.32 -17.36 -21.85
N SER A 229 3.42 -16.33 -22.69
CA SER A 229 2.32 -15.55 -23.28
C SER A 229 1.63 -14.43 -22.49
N SER A 230 1.60 -14.39 -21.16
CA SER A 230 0.92 -13.29 -20.44
C SER A 230 1.89 -12.24 -19.89
N ILE A 231 2.92 -12.66 -19.15
CA ILE A 231 3.91 -11.79 -18.50
C ILE A 231 4.78 -11.03 -19.51
N GLY A 232 5.09 -11.64 -20.65
CA GLY A 232 5.95 -11.03 -21.67
C GLY A 232 5.43 -9.69 -22.20
N LYS A 233 4.11 -9.53 -22.31
CA LYS A 233 3.50 -8.26 -22.74
C LYS A 233 3.67 -7.16 -21.69
N GLY A 234 3.46 -7.48 -20.41
CA GLY A 234 3.69 -6.56 -19.31
C GLY A 234 5.15 -6.14 -19.21
N LYS A 235 6.08 -7.11 -19.34
CA LYS A 235 7.53 -6.85 -19.34
C LYS A 235 7.95 -5.95 -20.51
N SER A 236 7.43 -6.20 -21.72
CA SER A 236 7.70 -5.32 -22.86
C SER A 236 7.23 -3.87 -22.64
N LEU A 237 6.07 -3.67 -22.00
CA LEU A 237 5.60 -2.32 -21.65
C LEU A 237 6.47 -1.66 -20.57
N PHE A 238 6.93 -2.44 -19.60
CA PHE A 238 7.87 -1.97 -18.58
C PHE A 238 9.19 -1.53 -19.21
N ASP A 239 9.75 -2.33 -20.13
CA ASP A 239 10.99 -2.01 -20.85
C ASP A 239 10.85 -0.78 -21.77
N GLN A 240 9.64 -0.53 -22.28
CA GLN A 240 9.29 0.68 -23.03
C GLN A 240 9.12 1.93 -22.12
N GLY A 241 9.26 1.79 -20.81
CA GLY A 241 9.06 2.87 -19.84
C GLY A 241 7.59 3.22 -19.58
N LYS A 242 6.64 2.44 -20.10
CA LYS A 242 5.21 2.66 -19.92
C LYS A 242 4.71 2.00 -18.63
N PHE A 243 5.25 2.44 -17.50
CA PHE A 243 5.06 1.80 -16.20
C PHE A 243 3.59 1.69 -15.77
N ARG A 244 2.75 2.69 -16.08
CA ARG A 244 1.33 2.68 -15.72
C ARG A 244 0.50 1.69 -16.54
N GLU A 245 0.79 1.57 -17.84
CA GLU A 245 0.17 0.56 -18.70
C GLU A 245 0.66 -0.85 -18.33
N ALA A 246 1.95 -0.97 -18.01
CA ALA A 246 2.55 -2.23 -17.53
C ALA A 246 1.89 -2.69 -16.23
N TYR A 247 1.70 -1.79 -15.26
CA TYR A 247 1.02 -2.08 -14.00
C TYR A 247 -0.38 -2.68 -14.21
N GLN A 248 -1.20 -2.08 -15.08
CA GLN A 248 -2.53 -2.60 -15.39
C GLN A 248 -2.48 -3.99 -16.05
N GLN A 249 -1.49 -4.25 -16.91
CA GLN A 249 -1.32 -5.58 -17.48
C GLN A 249 -0.94 -6.60 -16.39
N PHE A 250 -0.02 -6.25 -15.48
CA PHE A 250 0.36 -7.13 -14.38
C PHE A 250 -0.77 -7.35 -13.36
N GLU A 251 -1.61 -6.35 -13.11
CA GLU A 251 -2.80 -6.49 -12.26
C GLU A 251 -3.74 -7.56 -12.81
N ASN A 252 -4.03 -7.51 -14.12
CA ASN A 252 -4.86 -8.51 -14.80
C ASN A 252 -4.24 -9.92 -14.73
N ILE A 253 -2.91 -10.02 -14.87
CA ILE A 253 -2.19 -11.29 -14.78
C ILE A 253 -2.22 -11.82 -13.34
N SER A 254 -2.10 -10.95 -12.34
CA SER A 254 -2.16 -11.34 -10.93
C SER A 254 -3.52 -11.92 -10.53
N ALA A 255 -4.60 -11.47 -11.19
CA ALA A 255 -5.96 -11.93 -10.93
C ALA A 255 -6.35 -13.20 -11.69
N SER A 256 -5.75 -13.44 -12.86
CA SER A 256 -6.16 -14.53 -13.79
C SER A 256 -5.08 -15.58 -14.07
N GLY A 257 -3.84 -15.34 -13.62
CA GLY A 257 -2.69 -16.20 -13.87
C GLY A 257 -2.56 -17.38 -12.89
N SER A 258 -1.54 -18.21 -13.14
CA SER A 258 -1.14 -19.27 -12.21
C SER A 258 -0.60 -18.68 -10.89
N ALA A 259 -0.49 -19.49 -9.83
CA ALA A 259 0.02 -19.01 -8.55
C ALA A 259 1.47 -18.44 -8.65
N GLU A 260 2.30 -19.05 -9.49
CA GLU A 260 3.68 -18.59 -9.73
C GLU A 260 3.70 -17.29 -10.55
N ASP A 261 2.88 -17.22 -11.61
CA ASP A 261 2.75 -16.01 -12.43
C ASP A 261 2.14 -14.85 -11.65
N ALA A 262 1.22 -15.13 -10.72
CA ALA A 262 0.59 -14.12 -9.89
C ALA A 262 1.60 -13.48 -8.93
N VAL A 263 2.53 -14.26 -8.38
CA VAL A 263 3.61 -13.73 -7.52
C VAL A 263 4.60 -12.89 -8.34
N GLU A 264 4.97 -13.36 -9.54
CA GLU A 264 5.83 -12.59 -10.45
C GLU A 264 5.15 -11.29 -10.91
N ALA A 265 3.87 -11.34 -11.25
CA ALA A 265 3.10 -10.17 -11.66
C ALA A 265 2.99 -9.14 -10.53
N LYS A 266 2.67 -9.58 -9.30
CA LYS A 266 2.67 -8.69 -8.12
C LYS A 266 4.04 -8.06 -7.84
N TYR A 267 5.12 -8.81 -8.04
CA TYR A 267 6.46 -8.26 -7.92
C TYR A 267 6.71 -7.16 -8.98
N MET A 268 6.29 -7.41 -10.21
CA MET A 268 6.42 -6.44 -11.30
C MET A 268 5.51 -5.22 -11.13
N MET A 269 4.34 -5.35 -10.49
CA MET A 269 3.48 -4.23 -10.08
C MET A 269 4.24 -3.29 -9.13
N GLY A 270 4.89 -3.86 -8.09
CA GLY A 270 5.74 -3.09 -7.18
C GLY A 270 6.90 -2.39 -7.90
N GLU A 271 7.54 -3.06 -8.88
CA GLU A 271 8.63 -2.46 -9.67
C GLU A 271 8.13 -1.31 -10.57
N CYS A 272 6.92 -1.42 -11.13
CA CYS A 272 6.28 -0.34 -11.89
C CYS A 272 6.04 0.89 -10.99
N LEU A 273 5.47 0.68 -9.80
CA LEU A 273 5.22 1.76 -8.83
C LEU A 273 6.52 2.39 -8.33
N PHE A 274 7.56 1.57 -8.09
CA PHE A 274 8.88 2.05 -7.72
C PHE A 274 9.50 2.94 -8.81
N ALA A 275 9.34 2.55 -10.08
CA ALA A 275 9.79 3.35 -11.22
C ALA A 275 9.00 4.66 -11.39
N LEU A 276 7.71 4.65 -11.05
CA LEU A 276 6.85 5.83 -10.99
C LEU A 276 7.11 6.73 -9.77
N GLN A 277 8.03 6.33 -8.88
CA GLN A 277 8.32 7.01 -7.60
C GLN A 277 7.15 6.98 -6.60
N GLU A 278 6.18 6.10 -6.82
CA GLU A 278 5.06 5.85 -5.90
C GLU A 278 5.49 4.84 -4.82
N TYR A 279 6.50 5.22 -4.03
CA TYR A 279 7.18 4.32 -3.10
C TYR A 279 6.26 3.77 -2.00
N ASP A 280 5.31 4.56 -1.52
CA ASP A 280 4.34 4.14 -0.50
C ASP A 280 3.47 2.97 -0.98
N GLN A 281 3.00 3.02 -2.22
CA GLN A 281 2.20 1.95 -2.80
C GLN A 281 3.06 0.73 -3.13
N ALA A 282 4.28 0.94 -3.66
CA ALA A 282 5.23 -0.13 -3.92
C ALA A 282 5.55 -0.94 -2.65
N ILE A 283 5.67 -0.27 -1.49
CA ILE A 283 5.91 -0.91 -0.19
C ILE A 283 4.78 -1.89 0.17
N LEU A 284 3.53 -1.53 -0.09
CA LEU A 284 2.37 -2.39 0.19
C LEU A 284 2.36 -3.63 -0.69
N ASP A 285 2.67 -3.47 -1.97
CA ASP A 285 2.76 -4.60 -2.92
C ASP A 285 3.88 -5.56 -2.54
N TYR A 286 5.06 -5.05 -2.18
CA TYR A 286 6.15 -5.88 -1.69
C TYR A 286 5.79 -6.56 -0.37
N GLN A 287 5.14 -5.86 0.55
CA GLN A 287 4.70 -6.44 1.83
C GLN A 287 3.78 -7.64 1.61
N ASN A 288 2.84 -7.54 0.66
CA ASN A 288 1.91 -8.61 0.33
C ASN A 288 2.65 -9.89 -0.09
N ILE A 289 3.71 -9.77 -0.90
CA ILE A 289 4.53 -10.89 -1.34
C ILE A 289 5.27 -11.51 -0.14
N ILE A 290 5.86 -10.68 0.72
CA ILE A 290 6.63 -11.13 1.88
C ILE A 290 5.75 -11.87 2.88
N THR A 291 4.50 -11.44 3.07
CA THR A 291 3.58 -12.08 4.04
C THR A 291 2.89 -13.31 3.48
N ASN A 292 2.42 -13.25 2.23
CA ASN A 292 1.56 -14.28 1.67
C ASN A 292 2.35 -15.36 0.92
N HIS A 293 3.56 -15.03 0.48
CA HIS A 293 4.41 -15.93 -0.33
C HIS A 293 5.87 -16.01 0.18
N PRO A 294 6.12 -16.20 1.49
CA PRO A 294 7.47 -16.14 2.08
C PRO A 294 8.44 -17.22 1.59
N SER A 295 7.92 -18.35 1.11
CA SER A 295 8.73 -19.47 0.60
C SER A 295 9.12 -19.33 -0.86
N THR A 296 8.61 -18.32 -1.57
CA THR A 296 8.95 -18.09 -2.98
C THR A 296 10.31 -17.41 -3.11
N GLY A 297 11.07 -17.73 -4.15
CA GLY A 297 12.36 -17.07 -4.42
C GLY A 297 12.26 -15.55 -4.66
N LYS A 298 11.03 -15.01 -4.80
CA LYS A 298 10.76 -13.58 -4.96
C LYS A 298 10.57 -12.83 -3.64
N ALA A 299 10.33 -13.52 -2.53
CA ALA A 299 10.20 -12.91 -1.21
C ALA A 299 11.46 -12.13 -0.76
N PRO A 300 12.69 -12.66 -0.85
CA PRO A 300 13.90 -11.89 -0.51
C PRO A 300 14.09 -10.68 -1.44
N ALA A 301 13.78 -10.81 -2.73
CA ALA A 301 13.84 -9.70 -3.70
C ALA A 301 12.82 -8.60 -3.39
N ALA A 302 11.58 -8.96 -3.04
CA ALA A 302 10.55 -8.02 -2.61
C ALA A 302 10.98 -7.29 -1.32
N MET A 303 11.55 -8.00 -0.35
CA MET A 303 12.02 -7.42 0.91
C MET A 303 13.17 -6.43 0.71
N LEU A 304 14.09 -6.74 -0.19
CA LEU A 304 15.17 -5.81 -0.56
C LEU A 304 14.59 -4.55 -1.21
N LYS A 305 13.69 -4.69 -2.18
CA LYS A 305 13.07 -3.55 -2.88
C LYS A 305 12.20 -2.71 -1.95
N GLN A 306 11.52 -3.33 -1.00
CA GLN A 306 10.77 -2.64 0.06
C GLN A 306 11.71 -1.78 0.92
N ALA A 307 12.84 -2.32 1.37
CA ALA A 307 13.84 -1.55 2.11
C ALA A 307 14.38 -0.37 1.29
N MET A 308 14.67 -0.59 0.00
CA MET A 308 15.10 0.48 -0.91
C MET A 308 14.01 1.56 -1.11
N ALA A 309 12.73 1.19 -1.09
CA ALA A 309 11.62 2.13 -1.19
C ALA A 309 11.54 3.02 0.05
N PHE A 310 11.72 2.45 1.25
CA PHE A 310 11.85 3.24 2.49
C PHE A 310 13.06 4.18 2.47
N GLU A 311 14.21 3.77 1.90
CA GLU A 311 15.34 4.68 1.70
C GLU A 311 14.98 5.88 0.80
N LYS A 312 14.20 5.63 -0.26
CA LYS A 312 13.74 6.69 -1.18
C LYS A 312 12.74 7.64 -0.53
N LEU A 313 11.97 7.17 0.44
CA LEU A 313 11.10 7.99 1.30
C LEU A 313 11.86 8.70 2.44
N ASN A 314 13.19 8.57 2.48
CA ASN A 314 14.05 9.13 3.51
C ASN A 314 13.84 8.51 4.92
N ASP A 315 13.13 7.39 5.02
CA ASP A 315 12.98 6.59 6.24
C ASP A 315 14.09 5.53 6.31
N LYS A 316 15.29 6.01 6.63
CA LYS A 316 16.50 5.16 6.70
C LYS A 316 16.49 4.21 7.89
N ASP A 317 15.76 4.53 8.95
CA ASP A 317 15.70 3.68 10.14
C ASP A 317 14.85 2.44 9.87
N THR A 318 13.69 2.61 9.24
CA THR A 318 12.85 1.48 8.79
C THR A 318 13.58 0.65 7.73
N ALA A 319 14.24 1.30 6.76
CA ALA A 319 15.06 0.59 5.76
C ALA A 319 16.15 -0.28 6.42
N ARG A 320 16.86 0.25 7.41
CA ARG A 320 17.90 -0.49 8.17
C ARG A 320 17.31 -1.71 8.89
N ILE A 321 16.13 -1.57 9.49
CA ILE A 321 15.43 -2.68 10.15
C ILE A 321 15.08 -3.77 9.13
N LEU A 322 14.56 -3.39 7.96
CA LEU A 322 14.22 -4.35 6.90
C LEU A 322 15.45 -5.05 6.34
N TYR A 323 16.56 -4.35 6.08
CA TYR A 323 17.80 -4.97 5.61
C TYR A 323 18.33 -5.99 6.63
N LYS A 324 18.33 -5.66 7.93
CA LYS A 324 18.72 -6.60 8.99
C LYS A 324 17.80 -7.82 9.02
N LYS A 325 16.49 -7.62 8.85
CA LYS A 325 15.52 -8.70 8.80
C LYS A 325 15.74 -9.60 7.57
N LEU A 326 16.02 -9.03 6.40
CA LEU A 326 16.36 -9.77 5.19
C LEU A 326 17.58 -10.66 5.39
N ILE A 327 18.64 -10.15 6.01
CA ILE A 327 19.86 -10.93 6.32
C ILE A 327 19.58 -12.04 7.32
N ALA A 328 18.74 -11.77 8.33
CA ALA A 328 18.39 -12.75 9.36
C ALA A 328 17.47 -13.86 8.82
N THR A 329 16.51 -13.52 7.94
CA THR A 329 15.51 -14.46 7.43
C THR A 329 16.00 -15.23 6.19
N TYR A 330 16.78 -14.59 5.31
CA TYR A 330 17.22 -15.16 4.02
C TYR A 330 18.74 -15.11 3.85
N LYS A 331 19.48 -15.60 4.85
CA LYS A 331 20.95 -15.53 4.93
C LYS A 331 21.70 -15.98 3.67
N ASP A 332 21.20 -17.00 2.98
CA ASP A 332 21.88 -17.61 1.82
C ASP A 332 21.44 -16.99 0.48
N SER A 333 20.56 -15.99 0.49
CA SER A 333 20.09 -15.32 -0.72
C SER A 333 21.08 -14.27 -1.24
N PRO A 334 21.21 -14.08 -2.57
CA PRO A 334 21.98 -12.98 -3.14
C PRO A 334 21.53 -11.60 -2.62
N GLU A 335 20.24 -11.44 -2.36
CA GLU A 335 19.64 -10.20 -1.87
C GLU A 335 20.09 -9.88 -0.44
N ALA A 336 20.33 -10.88 0.41
CA ALA A 336 20.90 -10.67 1.73
C ALA A 336 22.35 -10.16 1.66
N GLN A 337 23.14 -10.61 0.69
CA GLN A 337 24.48 -10.07 0.47
C GLN A 337 24.41 -8.60 0.03
N GLN A 338 23.45 -8.26 -0.84
CA GLN A 338 23.22 -6.88 -1.27
C GLN A 338 22.75 -5.98 -0.10
N ALA A 339 21.86 -6.50 0.76
CA ALA A 339 21.42 -5.81 1.97
C ALA A 339 22.58 -5.55 2.94
N GLN A 340 23.51 -6.51 3.07
CA GLN A 340 24.70 -6.35 3.91
C GLN A 340 25.62 -5.23 3.39
N GLN A 341 25.77 -5.11 2.07
CA GLN A 341 26.54 -4.01 1.47
C GLN A 341 25.88 -2.65 1.69
N LYS A 342 24.54 -2.59 1.69
CA LYS A 342 23.76 -1.36 1.93
C LYS A 342 23.80 -0.88 3.39
N LEU A 343 24.05 -1.78 4.33
CA LEU A 343 24.12 -1.49 5.76
C LEU A 343 25.49 -0.97 6.24
N ASN A 344 26.54 -1.27 5.48
CA ASN A 344 27.93 -0.91 5.81
C ASN A 344 28.29 0.48 5.27
#